data_AF-A0A327SVD8-F1
#
_entry.id   AF-A0A327SVD8-F1
#
_cell.length_a   1.000
_cell.length_b   1.000
_cell.length_c   1.000
_cell.angle_alpha   90.00
_cell.angle_beta   90.00
_cell.angle_gamma   90.00
#
_symmetry.space_group_name_H-M   'P 1'
#
loop_
_entity.id
_entity.type
_entity.pdbx_description
1 polymer ?
#
loop_
_entity_poly.entity_id
_entity_poly.type
_entity_poly.pdbx_seq_one_letter_code
_entity_poly.pdbx_strand_id
1 'polypeptide(L)'
;MKQLFIVIFSLIAFSIRVDAQPEKSGTILFESTFDPAILTAANGIKLSSEAAARMPKSSVNNFELKFDQLHASYKQKDGSQKGGRYNGLGVFGGGFSRDYYYNFQDHKLIQAFALNDTLFLMEDKMGLLPEMKFGTGQVVPVIEYIKTDEVKQILGFTCHQVIAKTTVKHQIIGVEKEITEEVTLWYTDELGFSFSPNPVLWTQGAVLAIESKGTHIEAKNIHYKDIKAEDVDLPENGILISQEQLHIKLDLRRKLTRLSRNGSWN
;
A
#
# COMPACT_ATOMS: atom_id res chain seq x y z
N MET A 1 16.10 -72.09 14.57
CA MET A 1 14.84 -71.72 13.89
C MET A 1 14.31 -70.44 14.52
N LYS A 2 14.24 -69.38 13.70
CA LYS A 2 13.39 -68.17 13.72
C LYS A 2 13.25 -67.37 15.03
N GLN A 3 14.05 -66.30 15.12
CA GLN A 3 13.71 -65.05 15.80
C GLN A 3 12.51 -64.41 15.10
N LEU A 4 11.52 -63.94 15.85
CA LEU A 4 10.38 -63.17 15.34
C LEU A 4 10.41 -61.79 15.97
N PHE A 5 10.43 -60.80 15.09
CA PHE A 5 10.71 -59.40 15.28
C PHE A 5 9.47 -58.64 14.78
N ILE A 6 9.04 -57.58 15.51
CA ILE A 6 8.26 -56.41 15.05
C ILE A 6 6.77 -56.76 14.72
N VAL A 7 5.71 -55.99 14.99
CA VAL A 7 5.49 -54.53 15.05
C VAL A 7 4.31 -54.23 15.99
N ILE A 8 4.52 -53.35 16.96
CA ILE A 8 3.46 -52.71 17.74
C ILE A 8 2.90 -51.57 16.87
N PHE A 9 1.62 -51.65 16.54
CA PHE A 9 0.85 -50.58 15.91
C PHE A 9 0.80 -49.37 16.87
N SER A 10 1.68 -48.37 16.68
CA SER A 10 1.50 -47.07 17.32
C SER A 10 0.41 -46.31 16.57
N LEU A 11 -0.80 -46.34 17.11
CA LEU A 11 -1.85 -45.37 16.80
C LEU A 11 -1.35 -43.97 17.22
N ILE A 12 -0.64 -43.30 16.32
CA ILE A 12 -0.41 -41.86 16.42
C ILE A 12 -1.75 -41.21 16.09
N ALA A 13 -2.53 -40.94 17.13
CA ALA A 13 -3.61 -39.96 17.07
C ALA A 13 -2.95 -38.60 16.80
N PHE A 14 -2.75 -38.29 15.52
CA PHE A 14 -2.55 -36.91 15.08
C PHE A 14 -3.80 -36.15 15.50
N SER A 15 -3.71 -35.48 16.65
CA SER A 15 -4.63 -34.44 17.03
C SER A 15 -4.35 -33.30 16.07
N ILE A 16 -5.01 -33.32 14.90
CA ILE A 16 -5.11 -32.13 14.06
C ILE A 16 -5.84 -31.13 14.96
N ARG A 17 -5.09 -30.23 15.58
CA ARG A 17 -5.66 -28.96 16.02
C ARG A 17 -6.03 -28.26 14.72
N VAL A 18 -7.25 -28.54 14.25
CA VAL A 18 -7.95 -27.59 13.41
C VAL A 18 -8.13 -26.40 14.34
N ASP A 19 -7.17 -25.47 14.31
CA ASP A 19 -7.46 -24.12 14.72
C ASP A 19 -8.54 -23.66 13.74
N ALA A 20 -9.79 -23.92 14.09
CA ALA A 20 -10.90 -23.16 13.60
C ALA A 20 -10.65 -21.75 14.13
N GLN A 21 -9.77 -21.02 13.44
CA GLN A 21 -9.73 -19.58 13.57
C GLN A 21 -11.17 -19.15 13.30
N PRO A 22 -11.83 -18.44 14.24
CA PRO A 22 -13.17 -17.95 13.97
C PRO A 22 -13.12 -17.23 12.63
N GLU A 23 -14.11 -17.49 11.79
CA GLU A 23 -14.26 -16.92 10.45
C GLU A 23 -14.37 -15.39 10.56
N LYS A 24 -13.23 -14.72 10.76
CA LYS A 24 -13.20 -13.30 11.04
C LYS A 24 -13.39 -12.57 9.73
N SER A 25 -14.59 -12.09 9.52
CA SER A 25 -14.91 -11.05 8.55
C SER A 25 -15.16 -9.74 9.28
N GLY A 26 -14.95 -8.62 8.59
CA GLY A 26 -15.19 -7.33 9.20
C GLY A 26 -14.69 -6.14 8.43
N THR A 27 -14.53 -5.05 9.16
CA THR A 27 -14.11 -3.77 8.61
C THR A 27 -13.05 -3.13 9.50
N ILE A 28 -11.94 -2.67 8.92
CA ILE A 28 -10.94 -1.85 9.59
C ILE A 28 -10.99 -0.44 8.98
N LEU A 29 -11.09 0.57 9.84
CA LEU A 29 -11.05 1.97 9.44
C LEU A 29 -9.64 2.50 9.64
N PHE A 30 -9.07 3.08 8.59
CA PHE A 30 -7.77 3.73 8.60
C PHE A 30 -7.92 5.23 8.42
N GLU A 31 -7.10 6.00 9.12
CA GLU A 31 -6.96 7.43 8.91
C GLU A 31 -5.54 7.71 8.39
N SER A 32 -5.44 8.47 7.31
CA SER A 32 -4.20 8.98 6.77
C SER A 32 -4.13 10.48 6.97
N THR A 33 -3.06 10.96 7.60
CA THR A 33 -2.76 12.38 7.74
C THR A 33 -1.53 12.73 6.93
N PHE A 34 -1.57 13.85 6.24
CA PHE A 34 -0.42 14.41 5.52
C PHE A 34 -0.22 15.86 5.92
N ASP A 35 0.99 16.21 6.34
CA ASP A 35 1.39 17.56 6.69
C ASP A 35 2.58 17.99 5.80
N PRO A 36 2.34 18.85 4.80
CA PRO A 36 3.39 19.30 3.89
C PRO A 36 4.43 20.17 4.58
N ALA A 37 4.08 20.87 5.67
CA ALA A 37 5.03 21.72 6.41
C ALA A 37 6.02 20.84 7.19
N ILE A 38 5.52 19.79 7.87
CA ILE A 38 6.37 18.81 8.55
C ILE A 38 7.27 18.08 7.55
N LEU A 39 6.72 17.61 6.42
CA LEU A 39 7.51 16.97 5.38
C LEU A 39 8.63 17.88 4.87
N THR A 40 8.31 19.13 4.57
CA THR A 40 9.27 20.12 4.03
C THR A 40 10.37 20.42 5.04
N ALA A 41 10.02 20.63 6.31
CA ALA A 41 10.97 20.86 7.39
C ALA A 41 11.87 19.64 7.62
N ALA A 42 11.31 18.42 7.61
CA ALA A 42 12.03 17.16 7.78
C ALA A 42 13.00 16.84 6.62
N ASN A 43 12.82 17.49 5.48
CA ASN A 43 13.72 17.45 4.33
C ASN A 43 14.71 18.64 4.30
N GLY A 44 14.74 19.47 5.35
CA GLY A 44 15.68 20.59 5.49
C GLY A 44 15.41 21.76 4.55
N ILE A 45 14.24 21.81 3.91
CA ILE A 45 13.87 22.88 2.98
C ILE A 45 13.35 24.07 3.79
N LYS A 46 14.07 25.20 3.71
CA LYS A 46 13.61 26.47 4.28
C LYS A 46 12.75 27.21 3.25
N LEU A 47 11.47 27.38 3.56
CA LEU A 47 10.55 28.15 2.72
C LEU A 47 10.66 29.64 3.01
N SER A 48 10.44 30.47 2.00
CA SER A 48 10.15 31.90 2.22
C SER A 48 8.80 32.06 2.93
N SER A 49 8.57 33.20 3.58
CA SER A 49 7.29 33.51 4.23
C SER A 49 6.11 33.44 3.24
N GLU A 50 6.32 33.93 2.02
CA GLU A 50 5.33 33.89 0.95
C GLU A 50 5.05 32.46 0.46
N ALA A 51 6.08 31.61 0.36
CA ALA A 51 5.92 30.20 -0.02
C ALA A 51 5.23 29.38 1.08
N ALA A 52 5.58 29.63 2.35
CA ALA A 52 4.92 29.01 3.49
C ALA A 52 3.44 29.41 3.57
N ALA A 53 3.09 30.67 3.29
CA ALA A 53 1.70 31.13 3.28
C ALA A 53 0.85 30.51 2.16
N ARG A 54 1.47 30.06 1.06
CA ARG A 54 0.81 29.36 -0.05
C ARG A 54 0.83 27.84 0.09
N MET A 55 1.46 27.32 1.14
CA MET A 55 1.52 25.87 1.37
C MET A 55 0.12 25.35 1.68
N PRO A 56 -0.29 24.21 1.08
CA PRO A 56 -1.52 23.55 1.48
C PRO A 56 -1.52 23.25 2.97
N LYS A 57 -2.68 23.35 3.62
CA LYS A 57 -2.83 22.89 5.00
C LYS A 57 -2.70 21.36 5.06
N SER A 58 -2.51 20.84 6.27
CA SER A 58 -2.57 19.41 6.50
C SER A 58 -3.91 18.82 6.01
N SER A 59 -3.85 17.59 5.53
CA SER A 59 -5.01 16.87 5.00
C SER A 59 -5.22 15.56 5.74
N VAL A 60 -6.48 15.19 5.91
CA VAL A 60 -6.90 13.91 6.49
C VAL A 60 -7.76 13.17 5.47
N ASN A 61 -7.45 11.90 5.25
CA ASN A 61 -8.20 11.00 4.39
C ASN A 61 -8.56 9.73 5.17
N ASN A 62 -9.80 9.28 5.06
CA ASN A 62 -10.25 8.05 5.68
C ASN A 62 -10.33 6.92 4.65
N PHE A 63 -9.85 5.74 5.04
CA PHE A 63 -9.91 4.54 4.25
C PHE A 63 -10.60 3.43 5.02
N GLU A 64 -11.17 2.50 4.27
CA GLU A 64 -11.90 1.36 4.79
C GLU A 64 -11.37 0.10 4.15
N LEU A 65 -10.92 -0.84 4.99
CA LEU A 65 -10.65 -2.22 4.62
C LEU A 65 -11.87 -3.05 4.99
N LYS A 66 -12.58 -3.61 4.01
CA LYS A 66 -13.55 -4.69 4.26
C LYS A 66 -12.89 -6.01 3.93
N PHE A 67 -13.05 -7.01 4.79
CA PHE A 67 -12.38 -8.30 4.62
C PHE A 67 -13.27 -9.46 5.00
N ASP A 68 -13.09 -10.58 4.29
CA ASP A 68 -13.55 -11.90 4.67
C ASP A 68 -12.33 -12.82 4.87
N GLN A 69 -12.54 -14.14 4.84
CA GLN A 69 -11.45 -15.11 5.02
C GLN A 69 -10.43 -15.14 3.88
N LEU A 70 -10.85 -14.78 2.67
CA LEU A 70 -10.10 -15.01 1.43
C LEU A 70 -9.75 -13.71 0.72
N HIS A 71 -10.57 -12.69 0.90
CA HIS A 71 -10.52 -11.46 0.14
C HIS A 71 -10.64 -10.23 1.01
N ALA A 72 -10.16 -9.11 0.48
CA ALA A 72 -10.47 -7.81 1.05
C ALA A 72 -10.53 -6.73 -0.01
N SER A 73 -11.28 -5.67 0.28
CA SER A 73 -11.24 -4.43 -0.47
C SER A 73 -10.80 -3.28 0.44
N TYR A 74 -9.84 -2.49 -0.04
CA TYR A 74 -9.31 -1.31 0.65
C TYR A 74 -9.55 -0.08 -0.21
N LYS A 75 -10.40 0.83 0.27
CA LYS A 75 -10.91 1.96 -0.51
C LYS A 75 -10.94 3.23 0.32
N GLN A 76 -10.89 4.39 -0.32
CA GLN A 76 -11.11 5.67 0.36
C GLN A 76 -12.62 5.86 0.64
N LYS A 77 -13.00 6.12 1.90
CA LYS A 77 -14.41 6.15 2.33
C LYS A 77 -15.23 7.32 1.75
N ASP A 78 -14.59 8.48 1.62
CA ASP A 78 -15.24 9.74 1.21
C ASP A 78 -14.72 10.27 -0.16
N GLY A 79 -13.99 9.43 -0.90
CA GLY A 79 -13.40 9.80 -2.18
C GLY A 79 -14.28 9.35 -3.35
N SER A 80 -14.73 10.29 -4.19
CA SER A 80 -15.18 9.91 -5.52
C SER A 80 -13.96 9.53 -6.36
N GLN A 81 -13.99 8.35 -7.02
CA GLN A 81 -13.02 8.00 -8.08
C GLN A 81 -12.92 9.10 -9.16
N LYS A 82 -13.95 9.95 -9.26
CA LYS A 82 -13.98 11.21 -10.01
C LYS A 82 -13.13 12.28 -9.32
N GLY A 83 -11.83 12.25 -9.55
CA GLY A 83 -10.92 13.32 -9.12
C GLY A 83 -9.68 12.74 -8.48
N GLY A 84 -8.61 12.62 -9.28
CA GLY A 84 -7.31 12.17 -8.81
C GLY A 84 -6.78 13.10 -7.72
N ARG A 85 -7.08 12.80 -6.46
CA ARG A 85 -6.41 13.35 -5.30
C ARG A 85 -5.13 12.55 -5.06
N TYR A 86 -4.03 13.27 -4.92
CA TYR A 86 -2.72 12.74 -4.56
C TYR A 86 -2.83 12.13 -3.15
N ASN A 87 -2.60 10.82 -3.02
CA ASN A 87 -2.45 10.20 -1.70
C ASN A 87 -0.99 10.35 -1.26
N GLY A 88 -0.75 11.25 -0.31
CA GLY A 88 0.58 11.60 0.17
C GLY A 88 1.31 10.42 0.81
N LEU A 89 2.12 9.72 0.02
CA LEU A 89 3.32 8.99 0.45
C LEU A 89 4.40 9.28 -0.61
N GLY A 90 5.55 9.80 -0.20
CA GLY A 90 6.70 10.03 -1.09
C GLY A 90 7.14 8.76 -1.83
N VAL A 91 7.80 8.97 -2.97
CA VAL A 91 8.35 8.03 -3.99
C VAL A 91 7.39 6.96 -4.57
N PHE A 92 6.47 6.38 -3.81
CA PHE A 92 5.53 5.34 -4.28
C PHE A 92 4.04 5.72 -4.19
N GLY A 93 3.71 6.84 -3.55
CA GLY A 93 2.33 7.33 -3.38
C GLY A 93 1.96 8.53 -4.26
N GLY A 94 2.86 9.03 -5.10
CA GLY A 94 2.55 10.12 -6.04
C GLY A 94 1.69 9.67 -7.23
N GLY A 95 0.42 9.33 -7.01
CA GLY A 95 -0.47 8.80 -8.03
C GLY A 95 -1.96 9.01 -7.76
N PHE A 96 -2.78 8.56 -8.71
CA PHE A 96 -4.25 8.52 -8.59
C PHE A 96 -4.66 7.79 -7.32
N SER A 97 -5.80 8.17 -6.72
CA SER A 97 -6.41 7.34 -5.69
C SER A 97 -6.69 5.95 -6.27
N ARG A 98 -6.22 4.92 -5.56
CA ARG A 98 -6.36 3.52 -5.95
C ARG A 98 -7.18 2.81 -4.91
N ASP A 99 -8.16 2.06 -5.37
CA ASP A 99 -8.79 1.01 -4.58
C ASP A 99 -7.97 -0.27 -4.78
N TYR A 100 -7.81 -1.05 -3.72
CA TYR A 100 -7.07 -2.30 -3.76
C TYR A 100 -8.00 -3.45 -3.41
N TYR A 101 -7.94 -4.52 -4.20
CA TYR A 101 -8.69 -5.75 -3.97
C TYR A 101 -7.67 -6.86 -3.77
N TYR A 102 -7.65 -7.46 -2.58
CA TYR A 102 -6.69 -8.47 -2.16
C TYR A 102 -7.29 -9.87 -2.29
N ASN A 103 -6.46 -10.81 -2.71
CA ASN A 103 -6.65 -12.23 -2.44
C ASN A 103 -5.55 -12.69 -1.47
N PHE A 104 -5.95 -13.16 -0.30
CA PHE A 104 -5.01 -13.51 0.76
C PHE A 104 -4.23 -14.80 0.49
N GLN A 105 -4.77 -15.71 -0.34
CA GLN A 105 -4.15 -17.04 -0.56
C GLN A 105 -2.87 -16.97 -1.40
N ASP A 106 -2.81 -16.07 -2.38
CA ASP A 106 -1.71 -15.98 -3.34
C ASP A 106 -0.97 -14.64 -3.33
N HIS A 107 -1.32 -13.77 -2.38
CA HIS A 107 -0.82 -12.40 -2.26
C HIS A 107 -1.02 -11.55 -3.52
N LYS A 108 -1.95 -11.96 -4.40
CA LYS A 108 -2.33 -11.15 -5.55
C LYS A 108 -3.19 -10.00 -5.09
N LEU A 109 -3.08 -8.91 -5.82
CA LEU A 109 -3.97 -7.78 -5.66
C LEU A 109 -4.34 -7.20 -7.01
N ILE A 110 -5.51 -6.60 -7.10
CA ILE A 110 -5.89 -5.76 -8.22
C ILE A 110 -5.99 -4.33 -7.75
N GLN A 111 -5.32 -3.44 -8.47
CA GLN A 111 -5.47 -2.00 -8.30
C GLN A 111 -6.58 -1.51 -9.22
N ALA A 112 -7.61 -0.89 -8.65
CA ALA A 112 -8.65 -0.22 -9.42
C ALA A 112 -8.49 1.31 -9.32
N PHE A 113 -8.53 1.99 -10.45
CA PHE A 113 -8.39 3.45 -10.49
C PHE A 113 -9.09 4.03 -11.72
N ALA A 114 -9.64 5.24 -11.57
CA ALA A 114 -10.28 5.93 -12.68
C ALA A 114 -9.28 6.84 -13.43
N LEU A 115 -9.29 6.75 -14.76
CA LEU A 115 -8.58 7.66 -15.65
C LEU A 115 -9.55 8.14 -16.73
N ASN A 116 -9.82 9.46 -16.75
CA ASN A 116 -10.78 10.11 -17.66
C ASN A 116 -12.17 9.45 -17.61
N ASP A 117 -12.73 9.32 -16.40
CA ASP A 117 -14.02 8.67 -16.12
C ASP A 117 -14.12 7.18 -16.53
N THR A 118 -13.01 6.57 -16.96
CA THR A 118 -12.91 5.14 -17.23
C THR A 118 -12.26 4.44 -16.06
N LEU A 119 -12.93 3.41 -15.51
CA LEU A 119 -12.38 2.56 -14.46
C LEU A 119 -11.44 1.53 -15.08
N PHE A 120 -10.19 1.52 -14.64
CA PHE A 120 -9.20 0.53 -15.02
C PHE A 120 -8.88 -0.40 -13.85
N LEU A 121 -8.61 -1.66 -14.19
CA LEU A 121 -8.17 -2.71 -13.29
C LEU A 121 -6.78 -3.18 -13.73
N MET A 122 -5.84 -3.24 -12.79
CA MET A 122 -4.47 -3.67 -13.06
C MET A 122 -4.10 -4.74 -12.06
N GLU A 123 -3.74 -5.92 -12.57
CA GLU A 123 -3.18 -7.00 -11.77
C GLU A 123 -1.81 -6.59 -11.21
N ASP A 124 -1.56 -6.97 -9.96
CA ASP A 124 -0.35 -6.68 -9.23
C ASP A 124 -0.15 -7.70 -8.09
N LYS A 125 0.92 -7.56 -7.32
CA LYS A 125 1.25 -8.40 -6.18
C LYS A 125 1.86 -7.59 -5.06
N MET A 126 1.58 -7.96 -3.80
CA MET A 126 2.26 -7.33 -2.68
C MET A 126 3.78 -7.50 -2.78
N GLY A 127 4.52 -6.44 -2.44
CA GLY A 127 5.97 -6.36 -2.52
C GLY A 127 6.52 -6.16 -3.93
N LEU A 128 5.67 -6.08 -4.96
CA LEU A 128 6.11 -5.79 -6.32
C LEU A 128 6.37 -4.29 -6.45
N LEU A 129 7.61 -3.93 -6.76
CA LEU A 129 7.96 -2.56 -7.08
C LEU A 129 7.34 -2.17 -8.43
N PRO A 130 6.64 -1.02 -8.52
CA PRO A 130 6.19 -0.54 -9.82
C PRO A 130 7.42 -0.21 -10.67
N GLU A 131 7.54 -0.84 -11.85
CA GLU A 131 8.44 -0.36 -12.89
C GLU A 131 8.11 1.10 -13.26
N MET A 132 8.84 2.04 -12.67
CA MET A 132 8.71 3.46 -12.95
C MET A 132 9.81 3.91 -13.92
N LYS A 133 9.44 4.11 -15.18
CA LYS A 133 10.29 4.78 -16.17
C LYS A 133 10.10 6.30 -16.02
N PHE A 134 11.08 7.00 -15.44
CA PHE A 134 11.08 8.46 -15.37
C PHE A 134 12.13 9.02 -16.33
N GLY A 135 11.69 9.57 -17.46
CA GLY A 135 12.61 10.16 -18.45
C GLY A 135 13.45 9.09 -19.17
N THR A 136 14.73 9.39 -19.43
CA THR A 136 15.65 8.54 -20.21
C THR A 136 16.28 7.40 -19.40
N GLY A 137 15.88 7.18 -18.15
CA GLY A 137 16.45 6.13 -17.29
C GLY A 137 15.38 5.40 -16.49
N GLN A 138 15.57 4.09 -16.35
CA GLN A 138 14.82 3.27 -15.41
C GLN A 138 15.51 3.42 -14.04
N VAL A 139 14.85 4.06 -13.09
CA VAL A 139 15.35 4.12 -11.71
C VAL A 139 14.52 3.12 -10.92
N VAL A 140 15.09 1.94 -10.68
CA VAL A 140 14.46 0.92 -9.82
C VAL A 140 14.90 1.22 -8.38
N PRO A 141 13.97 1.55 -7.48
CA PRO A 141 14.28 1.74 -6.08
C PRO A 141 14.69 0.41 -5.44
N VAL A 142 15.55 0.46 -4.44
CA VAL A 142 15.89 -0.71 -3.60
C VAL A 142 15.24 -0.51 -2.24
N ILE A 143 14.50 -1.51 -1.77
CA ILE A 143 13.90 -1.50 -0.43
C ILE A 143 14.63 -2.50 0.45
N GLU A 144 15.19 -2.02 1.55
CA GLU A 144 15.79 -2.83 2.60
C GLU A 144 14.90 -2.82 3.84
N TYR A 145 14.74 -3.98 4.48
CA TYR A 145 13.89 -4.14 5.67
C TYR A 145 14.72 -4.38 6.91
N ILE A 146 14.49 -3.59 7.95
CA ILE A 146 15.13 -3.73 9.25
C ILE A 146 14.04 -4.03 10.27
N LYS A 147 13.96 -5.29 10.68
CA LYS A 147 13.13 -5.71 11.82
C LYS A 147 13.79 -5.22 13.11
N THR A 148 12.98 -4.75 14.04
CA THR A 148 13.44 -4.34 15.37
C THR A 148 12.68 -5.14 16.43
N ASP A 149 13.11 -5.05 17.68
CA ASP A 149 12.44 -5.67 18.83
C ASP A 149 11.31 -4.79 19.39
N GLU A 150 11.04 -3.64 18.75
CA GLU A 150 10.01 -2.71 19.18
C GLU A 150 8.61 -3.27 18.93
N VAL A 151 7.76 -3.13 19.94
CA VAL A 151 6.37 -3.58 19.93
C VAL A 151 5.45 -2.46 20.41
N LYS A 152 4.28 -2.34 19.79
CA LYS A 152 3.22 -1.45 20.27
C LYS A 152 1.85 -2.09 20.12
N GLN A 153 0.90 -1.65 20.94
CA GLN A 153 -0.49 -2.10 20.86
C GLN A 153 -1.27 -1.18 19.94
N ILE A 154 -1.93 -1.73 18.91
CA ILE A 154 -2.86 -0.99 18.03
C ILE A 154 -4.18 -1.76 18.01
N LEU A 155 -5.27 -1.11 18.44
CA LEU A 155 -6.60 -1.73 18.54
C LEU A 155 -6.63 -3.05 19.33
N GLY A 156 -5.70 -3.22 20.29
CA GLY A 156 -5.56 -4.43 21.10
C GLY A 156 -4.75 -5.56 20.48
N PHE A 157 -4.15 -5.35 19.30
CA PHE A 157 -3.21 -6.28 18.67
C PHE A 157 -1.77 -5.89 18.98
N THR A 158 -0.94 -6.89 19.21
CA THR A 158 0.51 -6.71 19.31
C THR A 158 1.08 -6.48 17.92
N CYS A 159 1.58 -5.27 17.67
CA CYS A 159 2.22 -4.90 16.41
C CYS A 159 3.73 -4.84 16.58
N HIS A 160 4.45 -5.49 15.68
CA HIS A 160 5.91 -5.44 15.57
C HIS A 160 6.34 -4.35 14.60
N GLN A 161 7.45 -3.69 14.90
CA GLN A 161 8.01 -2.69 14.03
C GLN A 161 8.90 -3.30 12.94
N VAL A 162 8.81 -2.74 11.73
CA VAL A 162 9.80 -2.90 10.68
C VAL A 162 10.07 -1.55 10.01
N ILE A 163 11.33 -1.25 9.74
CA ILE A 163 11.74 -0.05 9.02
C ILE A 163 12.04 -0.45 7.57
N ALA A 164 11.28 0.09 6.63
CA ALA A 164 11.54 -0.02 5.20
C ALA A 164 12.39 1.18 4.76
N LYS A 165 13.65 0.92 4.38
CA LYS A 165 14.55 1.91 3.79
C LYS A 165 14.49 1.82 2.28
N THR A 166 13.97 2.85 1.63
CA THR A 166 13.93 2.95 0.17
C THR A 166 15.06 3.83 -0.30
N THR A 167 15.95 3.29 -1.13
CA THR A 167 17.04 4.03 -1.76
C THR A 167 16.80 4.19 -3.25
N VAL A 168 16.86 5.43 -3.73
CA VAL A 168 16.69 5.81 -5.12
C VAL A 168 17.95 6.50 -5.63
N LYS A 169 18.55 5.97 -6.70
CA LYS A 169 19.71 6.58 -7.38
C LYS A 169 19.21 7.55 -8.44
N HIS A 170 19.41 8.84 -8.22
CA HIS A 170 19.09 9.88 -9.21
C HIS A 170 20.37 10.39 -9.88
N GLN A 171 20.35 10.47 -11.21
CA GLN A 171 21.33 11.27 -11.94
C GLN A 171 20.83 12.71 -12.07
N ILE A 172 21.49 13.64 -11.37
CA ILE A 172 21.20 15.07 -11.44
C ILE A 172 22.44 15.75 -12.00
N ILE A 173 22.35 16.29 -13.23
CA ILE A 173 23.45 17.05 -13.88
C ILE A 173 24.76 16.24 -13.91
N GLY A 174 24.69 14.96 -14.31
CA GLY A 174 25.86 14.09 -14.43
C GLY A 174 26.47 13.61 -13.10
N VAL A 175 25.89 13.96 -11.95
CA VAL A 175 26.28 13.45 -10.63
C VAL A 175 25.23 12.44 -10.16
N GLU A 176 25.68 11.25 -9.80
CA GLU A 176 24.85 10.25 -9.13
C GLU A 176 24.63 10.66 -7.68
N LYS A 177 23.38 10.86 -7.29
CA LYS A 177 22.97 11.16 -5.93
C LYS A 177 22.01 10.10 -5.45
N GLU A 178 22.37 9.47 -4.34
CA GLU A 178 21.49 8.52 -3.64
C GLU A 178 20.60 9.29 -2.67
N ILE A 179 19.31 9.02 -2.73
CA ILE A 179 18.31 9.55 -1.81
C ILE A 179 17.70 8.36 -1.09
N THR A 180 17.84 8.34 0.22
CA THR A 180 17.25 7.31 1.09
C THR A 180 16.10 7.90 1.90
N GLU A 181 14.95 7.24 1.82
CA GLU A 181 13.76 7.52 2.63
C GLU A 181 13.51 6.32 3.55
N GLU A 182 13.15 6.60 4.80
CA GLU A 182 12.83 5.59 5.80
C GLU A 182 11.35 5.69 6.16
N VAL A 183 10.67 4.54 6.16
CA VAL A 183 9.28 4.41 6.55
C VAL A 183 9.19 3.35 7.63
N THR A 184 8.53 3.68 8.73
CA THR A 184 8.27 2.73 9.82
C THR A 184 6.91 2.10 9.60
N LEU A 185 6.84 0.78 9.61
CA LEU A 185 5.58 0.02 9.52
C LEU A 185 5.38 -0.77 10.81
N TRP A 186 4.12 -0.87 11.22
CA TRP A 186 3.70 -1.64 12.38
C TRP A 186 2.71 -2.70 11.92
N TYR A 187 3.11 -3.97 12.02
CA TYR A 187 2.34 -5.11 11.50
C TYR A 187 2.04 -6.15 12.58
N THR A 188 0.96 -6.91 12.40
CA THR A 188 0.57 -8.00 13.29
C THR A 188 0.18 -9.24 12.50
N ASP A 189 0.52 -10.42 13.02
CA ASP A 189 0.09 -11.71 12.47
C ASP A 189 -1.22 -12.19 13.14
N GLU A 190 -1.71 -11.51 14.18
CA GLU A 190 -2.90 -11.90 14.96
C GLU A 190 -4.22 -11.82 14.17
N LEU A 191 -4.24 -11.10 13.04
CA LEU A 191 -5.39 -11.01 12.15
C LEU A 191 -5.52 -12.21 11.20
N GLY A 192 -4.46 -13.02 11.03
CA GLY A 192 -4.51 -14.24 10.22
C GLY A 192 -4.40 -14.04 8.70
N PHE A 193 -4.18 -12.81 8.23
CA PHE A 193 -3.96 -12.51 6.81
C PHE A 193 -2.88 -11.44 6.61
N SER A 194 -2.29 -11.40 5.43
CA SER A 194 -1.35 -10.34 5.03
C SER A 194 -2.08 -9.21 4.32
N PHE A 195 -1.85 -7.98 4.76
CA PHE A 195 -2.42 -6.76 4.18
C PHE A 195 -1.50 -5.56 4.45
N SER A 196 -1.46 -4.60 3.53
CA SER A 196 -0.84 -3.30 3.80
C SER A 196 -1.59 -2.15 3.13
N PRO A 197 -1.80 -1.01 3.82
CA PRO A 197 -2.27 0.22 3.18
C PRO A 197 -1.35 0.70 2.03
N ASN A 198 -0.08 0.27 2.05
CA ASN A 198 0.86 0.42 0.95
C ASN A 198 1.48 -0.95 0.62
N PRO A 199 0.91 -1.71 -0.34
CA PRO A 199 1.28 -3.10 -0.59
C PRO A 199 2.70 -3.29 -1.12
N VAL A 200 3.35 -2.22 -1.59
CA VAL A 200 4.73 -2.26 -2.07
C VAL A 200 5.73 -2.38 -0.90
N LEU A 201 5.40 -1.81 0.25
CA LEU A 201 6.35 -1.65 1.36
C LEU A 201 6.48 -2.86 2.27
N TRP A 202 5.49 -3.75 2.34
CA TRP A 202 5.54 -4.88 3.27
C TRP A 202 4.51 -5.94 2.90
N THR A 203 4.87 -7.21 3.13
CA THR A 203 4.10 -8.39 2.68
C THR A 203 3.73 -9.34 3.81
N GLN A 204 4.28 -9.17 5.02
CA GLN A 204 4.06 -10.07 6.15
C GLN A 204 3.01 -9.51 7.12
N GLY A 205 1.97 -10.28 7.40
CA GLY A 205 0.94 -9.90 8.36
C GLY A 205 0.15 -8.66 7.92
N ALA A 206 -0.75 -8.21 8.78
CA ALA A 206 -1.57 -7.05 8.55
C ALA A 206 -0.89 -5.80 9.11
N VAL A 207 -0.55 -4.84 8.24
CA VAL A 207 0.00 -3.53 8.62
C VAL A 207 -1.13 -2.66 9.15
N LEU A 208 -1.02 -2.26 10.41
CA LEU A 208 -1.98 -1.41 11.10
C LEU A 208 -1.51 0.04 11.25
N ALA A 209 -0.22 0.33 11.05
CA ALA A 209 0.25 1.70 10.91
C ALA A 209 1.47 1.85 9.99
N ILE A 210 1.56 3.00 9.31
CA ILE A 210 2.68 3.44 8.49
C ILE A 210 3.04 4.87 8.88
N GLU A 211 4.28 5.07 9.29
CA GLU A 211 4.82 6.33 9.79
C GLU A 211 5.99 6.76 8.91
N SER A 212 5.89 7.94 8.31
CA SER A 212 7.00 8.57 7.59
C SER A 212 7.02 10.07 7.82
N LYS A 213 7.99 10.77 7.23
CA LYS A 213 8.14 12.23 7.40
C LYS A 213 6.87 12.96 6.93
N GLY A 214 6.14 13.56 7.86
CA GLY A 214 4.92 14.32 7.56
C GLY A 214 3.76 13.49 7.02
N THR A 215 3.83 12.15 7.08
CA THR A 215 2.71 11.28 6.71
C THR A 215 2.52 10.20 7.75
N HIS A 216 1.28 9.99 8.16
CA HIS A 216 0.87 8.93 9.07
C HIS A 216 -0.34 8.21 8.49
N ILE A 217 -0.36 6.89 8.56
CA ILE A 217 -1.53 6.05 8.30
C ILE A 217 -1.70 5.14 9.49
N GLU A 218 -2.89 5.06 10.07
CA GLU A 218 -3.13 4.21 11.24
C GLU A 218 -4.55 3.68 11.28
N ALA A 219 -4.70 2.42 11.68
CA ALA A 219 -5.98 1.80 11.96
C ALA A 219 -6.60 2.44 13.23
N LYS A 220 -7.75 3.07 13.05
CA LYS A 220 -8.48 3.76 14.12
C LYS A 220 -9.61 2.92 14.72
N ASN A 221 -10.11 1.93 13.99
CA ASN A 221 -11.18 1.07 14.48
C ASN A 221 -11.23 -0.27 13.74
N ILE A 222 -11.74 -1.31 14.39
CA ILE A 222 -12.04 -2.62 13.82
C ILE A 222 -13.43 -3.07 14.26
N HIS A 223 -14.25 -3.50 13.30
CA HIS A 223 -15.59 -4.02 13.52
C HIS A 223 -15.74 -5.38 12.88
N TYR A 224 -15.90 -6.42 13.69
CA TYR A 224 -16.20 -7.76 13.20
C TYR A 224 -17.69 -7.86 12.86
N LYS A 225 -17.96 -8.27 11.62
CA LYS A 225 -19.30 -8.49 11.08
C LYS A 225 -19.17 -9.24 9.77
N ASP A 226 -20.23 -9.94 9.40
CA ASP A 226 -20.32 -10.55 8.08
C ASP A 226 -20.22 -9.49 6.99
N ILE A 227 -19.33 -9.73 6.03
CA ILE A 227 -19.14 -8.91 4.86
C ILE A 227 -19.78 -9.62 3.67
N LYS A 228 -20.53 -8.87 2.87
CA LYS A 228 -21.12 -9.43 1.66
C LYS A 228 -20.06 -9.58 0.57
N ALA A 229 -20.22 -10.55 -0.31
CA ALA A 229 -19.31 -10.73 -1.46
C ALA A 229 -19.14 -9.43 -2.28
N GLU A 230 -20.24 -8.72 -2.55
CA GLU A 230 -20.26 -7.43 -3.29
C GLU A 230 -19.37 -6.33 -2.67
N ASP A 231 -19.07 -6.41 -1.37
CA ASP A 231 -18.24 -5.44 -0.68
C ASP A 231 -16.74 -5.69 -0.90
N VAL A 232 -16.35 -6.91 -1.25
CA VAL A 232 -14.95 -7.34 -1.47
C VAL A 232 -14.67 -7.74 -2.91
N ASP A 233 -15.70 -7.93 -3.73
CA ASP A 233 -15.60 -8.28 -5.13
C ASP A 233 -15.12 -7.13 -6.02
N LEU A 234 -14.49 -7.51 -7.12
CA LEU A 234 -14.04 -6.59 -8.16
C LEU A 234 -15.22 -5.91 -8.85
N PRO A 235 -15.09 -4.65 -9.28
CA PRO A 235 -16.13 -3.96 -10.02
C PRO A 235 -16.25 -4.54 -11.45
N GLU A 236 -17.46 -4.91 -11.85
CA GLU A 236 -17.74 -5.57 -13.13
C GLU A 236 -17.46 -4.69 -14.36
N ASN A 237 -17.54 -3.37 -14.21
CA ASN A 237 -17.37 -2.40 -15.30
C ASN A 237 -15.91 -1.97 -15.53
N GLY A 238 -14.95 -2.58 -14.83
CA GLY A 238 -13.53 -2.24 -14.94
C GLY A 238 -12.87 -2.79 -16.20
N ILE A 239 -12.03 -1.99 -16.84
CA ILE A 239 -11.23 -2.40 -18.01
C ILE A 239 -9.86 -2.86 -17.54
N LEU A 240 -9.49 -4.11 -17.82
CA LEU A 240 -8.14 -4.62 -17.56
C LEU A 240 -7.09 -3.83 -18.36
N ILE A 241 -6.02 -3.41 -17.70
CA ILE A 241 -4.91 -2.68 -18.29
C ILE A 241 -3.58 -3.25 -17.82
N SER A 242 -2.61 -3.36 -18.71
CA SER A 242 -1.23 -3.69 -18.33
C SER A 242 -0.48 -2.45 -17.81
N GLN A 243 0.59 -2.67 -17.05
CA GLN A 243 1.44 -1.57 -16.58
C GLN A 243 2.05 -0.76 -17.74
N GLU A 244 2.40 -1.42 -18.85
CA GLU A 244 2.91 -0.76 -20.07
C GLU A 244 1.84 0.14 -20.71
N GLN A 245 0.62 -0.36 -20.86
CA GLN A 245 -0.49 0.42 -21.40
C GLN A 245 -0.81 1.63 -20.51
N LEU A 246 -0.77 1.45 -19.19
CA LEU A 246 -0.91 2.55 -18.24
C LEU A 246 0.20 3.57 -18.42
N HIS A 247 1.46 3.13 -18.52
CA HIS A 247 2.60 4.01 -18.73
C HIS A 247 2.45 4.87 -19.99
N ILE A 248 2.06 4.25 -21.11
CA ILE A 248 1.81 4.95 -22.39
C ILE A 248 0.72 6.01 -22.23
N LYS A 249 -0.40 5.67 -21.58
CA LYS A 249 -1.50 6.63 -21.33
C LYS A 249 -1.05 7.81 -20.46
N LEU A 250 -0.24 7.55 -19.44
CA LEU A 250 0.29 8.60 -18.56
C LEU A 250 1.31 9.49 -19.28
N ASP A 251 2.20 8.92 -20.09
CA ASP A 251 3.18 9.68 -20.86
C ASP A 251 2.51 10.57 -21.92
N LEU A 252 1.53 10.04 -22.65
CA LEU A 252 0.74 10.82 -23.60
C LEU A 252 0.05 12.00 -22.91
N ARG A 253 -0.57 11.76 -21.75
CA ARG A 253 -1.19 12.84 -20.97
C ARG A 253 -0.18 13.89 -20.54
N ARG A 254 0.99 13.49 -20.02
CA ARG A 254 2.07 14.43 -19.65
C ARG A 254 2.50 15.30 -20.83
N LYS A 255 2.69 14.70 -22.01
CA LYS A 255 3.02 15.42 -23.26
C LYS A 255 1.93 16.43 -23.63
N LEU A 256 0.66 16.02 -23.61
CA LEU A 256 -0.47 16.90 -23.91
C LEU A 256 -0.59 18.07 -22.92
N THR A 257 -0.42 17.81 -21.61
CA THR A 257 -0.45 18.87 -20.58
C THR A 257 0.71 19.86 -20.75
N ARG A 258 1.90 19.40 -21.13
CA ARG A 258 3.04 20.28 -21.44
C ARG A 258 2.77 21.16 -22.66
N LEU A 259 2.21 20.58 -23.73
CA LEU A 259 1.83 21.33 -24.93
C LEU A 259 0.74 22.38 -24.63
N SER A 260 -0.27 22.03 -23.83
CA SER A 260 -1.33 22.96 -23.42
C SER A 260 -0.81 24.12 -22.56
N ARG A 261 0.18 23.90 -21.68
CA ARG A 261 0.82 24.99 -20.91
C ARG A 261 1.69 25.91 -21.77
N ASN A 262 2.30 25.38 -22.84
CA ASN A 262 3.12 26.18 -23.76
C ASN A 262 2.31 26.96 -24.80
N GLY A 263 1.02 26.62 -25.00
CA GLY A 263 0.13 27.30 -25.94
C GLY A 263 -0.66 28.50 -25.39
N SER A 264 -0.41 28.92 -24.14
CA SER A 264 -1.13 30.01 -23.45
C SER A 264 -0.42 31.38 -23.51
N TRP A 265 0.36 31.63 -24.57
CA TRP A 265 0.89 32.95 -24.89
C TRP A 265 0.55 33.26 -26.35
N ASN A 266 -0.65 33.81 -26.56
CA ASN A 266 -1.02 34.64 -27.71
C ASN A 266 -2.14 35.58 -27.23
#